data_AF-A0A7K2NVK5-F1
#
_entry.id   AF-A0A7K2NVK5-F1
#
_cell.length_a   1.000
_cell.length_b   1.000
_cell.length_c   1.000
_cell.angle_alpha   90.00
_cell.angle_beta   90.00
_cell.angle_gamma   90.00
#
_symmetry.space_group_name_H-M   'P 1'
#
loop_
_entity.id
_entity.type
_entity.pdbx_description
1 polymer ?
#
loop_
_entity_poly.entity_id
_entity_poly.type
_entity_poly.pdbx_seq_one_letter_code
_entity_poly.pdbx_strand_id
1 'polypeptide(L)'
;MTRSRPDTAPSLPPVAPEVFAAAVEGLSTRLRRRLDAAVESLAATSADAAEDGTYGIRCGEDALVTLTPGPSGTITSPDQARCTCLLSPRCLHRTAALGA
;
A
#
# COMPACT_ATOMS: atom_id res chain seq x y z
N MET A 1 -12.75 -12.36 25.82
CA MET A 1 -12.14 -13.19 24.75
C MET A 1 -13.04 -13.09 23.54
N THR A 2 -13.03 -11.93 22.88
CA THR A 2 -13.97 -11.56 21.83
C THR A 2 -13.54 -12.26 20.53
N ARG A 3 -14.44 -13.07 19.98
CA ARG A 3 -14.26 -13.75 18.70
C ARG A 3 -14.43 -12.71 17.59
N SER A 4 -13.35 -12.32 16.94
CA SER A 4 -13.37 -11.53 15.70
C SER A 4 -14.11 -12.32 14.62
N ARG A 5 -15.10 -11.68 13.97
CA ARG A 5 -15.80 -12.20 12.79
C ARG A 5 -14.81 -12.31 11.60
N PRO A 6 -14.86 -13.37 10.77
CA PRO A 6 -14.35 -13.34 9.41
C PRO A 6 -15.39 -12.61 8.51
N ASP A 7 -15.13 -12.06 7.33
CA ASP A 7 -13.94 -11.89 6.50
C ASP A 7 -14.46 -10.97 5.37
N THR A 8 -14.10 -9.70 5.44
CA THR A 8 -14.00 -8.84 4.26
C THR A 8 -12.71 -8.11 4.54
N ALA A 9 -11.60 -8.61 4.00
CA ALA A 9 -10.35 -7.89 4.03
C ALA A 9 -10.68 -6.42 3.68
N PRO A 10 -10.33 -5.46 4.55
CA PRO A 10 -10.70 -4.08 4.33
C PRO A 10 -10.14 -3.68 2.97
N SER A 11 -11.02 -3.30 2.04
CA SER A 11 -10.62 -2.78 0.74
C SER A 11 -9.65 -1.63 1.00
N LEU A 12 -8.52 -1.63 0.29
CA LEU A 12 -7.53 -0.58 0.43
C LEU A 12 -8.16 0.80 0.20
N PRO A 13 -7.67 1.84 0.89
CA PRO A 13 -8.22 3.17 0.73
C PRO A 13 -8.00 3.66 -0.71
N PRO A 14 -8.94 4.43 -1.28
CA PRO A 14 -8.75 5.01 -2.61
C PRO A 14 -7.51 5.91 -2.64
N VAL A 15 -6.87 5.98 -3.81
CA VAL A 15 -5.65 6.75 -4.04
C VAL A 15 -5.89 7.76 -5.14
N ALA A 16 -5.49 9.01 -4.92
CA ALA A 16 -5.51 10.03 -5.95
C ALA A 16 -4.54 9.66 -7.09
N PRO A 17 -4.97 9.75 -8.37
CA PRO A 17 -4.18 9.24 -9.50
C PRO A 17 -2.82 9.94 -9.63
N GLU A 18 -2.72 11.22 -9.27
CA GLU A 18 -1.47 11.97 -9.26
C GLU A 18 -0.44 11.41 -8.25
N VAL A 19 -0.88 10.88 -7.11
CA VAL A 19 0.00 10.27 -6.11
C VAL A 19 0.59 8.97 -6.64
N PHE A 20 -0.25 8.15 -7.27
CA PHE A 20 0.19 6.91 -7.89
C PHE A 20 1.16 7.18 -9.06
N ALA A 21 0.82 8.12 -9.95
CA ALA A 21 1.69 8.50 -11.06
C ALA A 21 3.07 8.97 -10.58
N ALA A 22 3.13 9.86 -9.58
CA ALA A 22 4.39 10.33 -9.00
C ALA A 22 5.21 9.20 -8.36
N ALA A 23 4.55 8.21 -7.74
CA ALA A 23 5.22 7.03 -7.19
C ALA A 23 5.84 6.16 -8.30
N VAL A 24 5.11 5.93 -9.40
CA VAL A 24 5.59 5.17 -10.57
C VAL A 24 6.77 5.87 -11.26
N GLU A 25 6.69 7.19 -11.44
CA GLU A 25 7.79 8.01 -11.99
C GLU A 25 9.05 7.85 -11.13
N GLY A 26 8.88 7.76 -9.82
CA GLY A 26 9.96 7.58 -8.86
C GLY A 26 10.69 6.24 -8.92
N LEU A 27 10.12 5.21 -9.53
CA LEU A 27 10.75 3.89 -9.64
C LEU A 27 11.87 3.85 -10.67
N SER A 28 12.84 2.95 -10.50
CA SER A 28 13.77 2.61 -11.58
C SER A 28 13.07 1.81 -12.68
N THR A 29 13.66 1.78 -13.89
CA THR A 29 13.13 1.00 -15.02
C THR A 29 12.91 -0.48 -14.68
N ARG A 30 13.81 -1.07 -13.89
CA ARG A 30 13.71 -2.45 -13.43
C ARG A 30 12.51 -2.67 -12.49
N LEU A 31 12.24 -1.74 -11.57
CA LEU A 31 11.12 -1.85 -10.64
C LEU A 31 9.78 -1.58 -11.33
N ARG A 32 9.71 -0.60 -12.25
CA ARG A 32 8.48 -0.34 -13.02
C ARG A 32 8.01 -1.56 -13.80
N ARG A 33 8.94 -2.31 -14.41
CA ARG A 33 8.62 -3.55 -15.13
C ARG A 33 8.01 -4.66 -14.25
N ARG A 34 8.14 -4.56 -12.94
CA ARG A 34 7.61 -5.54 -11.99
C ARG A 34 6.34 -5.05 -11.28
N LEU A 35 5.87 -3.84 -11.58
CA LEU A 35 4.78 -3.21 -10.84
C LEU A 35 3.48 -4.01 -10.96
N ASP A 36 3.05 -4.33 -12.17
CA ASP A 36 1.77 -4.98 -12.39
C ASP A 36 1.68 -6.34 -11.68
N ALA A 37 2.73 -7.15 -11.77
CA ALA A 37 2.80 -8.43 -11.06
C ALA A 37 2.80 -8.26 -9.52
N ALA A 38 3.40 -7.18 -9.02
CA ALA A 38 3.39 -6.88 -7.59
C ALA A 38 2.02 -6.38 -7.11
N VAL A 39 1.32 -5.58 -7.92
CA VAL A 39 -0.07 -5.15 -7.67
C VAL A 39 -0.99 -6.35 -7.60
N GLU A 40 -0.92 -7.25 -8.57
CA GLU A 40 -1.71 -8.49 -8.60
C GLU A 40 -1.42 -9.38 -7.39
N SER A 41 -0.14 -9.51 -7.00
CA SER A 41 0.25 -10.28 -5.81
C SER A 41 -0.29 -9.65 -4.51
N LEU A 42 -0.33 -8.32 -4.43
CA LEU A 42 -0.87 -7.59 -3.29
C LEU A 42 -2.39 -7.69 -3.21
N ALA A 43 -3.10 -7.71 -4.34
CA ALA A 43 -4.55 -7.90 -4.36
C ALA A 43 -4.97 -9.26 -3.77
N ALA A 44 -4.09 -10.26 -3.79
CA ALA A 44 -4.29 -11.55 -3.13
C ALA A 44 -3.91 -11.55 -1.63
N THR A 45 -3.36 -10.45 -1.11
CA THR A 45 -2.90 -10.31 0.27
C THR A 45 -3.90 -9.52 1.10
N SER A 46 -4.20 -9.97 2.33
CA SER A 46 -5.05 -9.22 3.25
C SER A 46 -4.32 -8.01 3.83
N ALA A 47 -5.01 -6.86 3.86
CA ALA A 47 -4.57 -5.68 4.60
C ALA A 47 -5.15 -5.69 6.02
N ASP A 48 -4.36 -5.27 7.00
CA ASP A 48 -4.80 -5.07 8.37
C ASP A 48 -5.23 -3.60 8.54
N ALA A 49 -6.52 -3.35 8.74
CA ALA A 49 -7.01 -2.02 9.11
C ALA A 49 -6.97 -1.85 10.64
N ALA A 50 -6.30 -0.80 11.10
CA ALA A 50 -6.28 -0.40 12.50
C ALA A 50 -7.47 0.53 12.82
N GLU A 51 -7.82 0.63 14.11
CA GLU A 51 -8.97 1.43 14.58
C GLU A 51 -8.82 2.94 14.30
N ASP A 52 -7.58 3.41 14.11
CA ASP A 52 -7.25 4.79 13.77
C ASP A 52 -7.39 5.10 12.27
N GLY A 53 -7.81 4.13 11.45
CA GLY A 53 -7.95 4.27 10.01
C GLY A 53 -6.67 4.03 9.21
N THR A 54 -5.59 3.58 9.88
CA THR A 54 -4.34 3.20 9.22
C THR A 54 -4.44 1.78 8.65
N TYR A 55 -3.81 1.54 7.50
CA TYR A 55 -3.75 0.21 6.86
C TYR A 55 -2.31 -0.31 6.88
N GLY A 56 -2.12 -1.54 7.35
CA GLY A 56 -0.87 -2.27 7.31
C GLY A 56 -0.91 -3.40 6.29
N ILE A 57 0.10 -3.49 5.43
CA ILE A 57 0.18 -4.52 4.38
C ILE A 57 1.57 -5.17 4.46
N ARG A 58 1.61 -6.46 4.77
CA ARG A 58 2.88 -7.22 4.79
C ARG A 58 3.30 -7.55 3.37
N CYS A 59 4.48 -7.13 2.99
CA CYS A 59 5.08 -7.40 1.69
C CYS A 59 6.28 -8.34 1.88
N GLY A 60 6.03 -9.65 1.81
CA GLY A 60 7.04 -10.66 2.12
C GLY A 60 7.43 -10.65 3.60
N GLU A 61 8.67 -11.06 3.89
CA GLU A 61 9.12 -11.34 5.26
C GLU A 61 9.45 -10.07 6.05
N ASP A 62 10.09 -9.07 5.42
CA ASP A 62 10.71 -7.92 6.13
C ASP A 62 10.11 -6.55 5.80
N ALA A 63 9.17 -6.45 4.86
CA ALA A 63 8.59 -5.15 4.48
C ALA A 63 7.15 -5.03 4.96
N LEU A 64 6.85 -3.89 5.59
CA LEU A 64 5.50 -3.46 5.91
C LEU A 64 5.24 -2.15 5.17
N VAL A 65 4.14 -2.10 4.41
CA VAL A 65 3.60 -0.86 3.90
C VAL A 65 2.53 -0.37 4.87
N THR A 66 2.58 0.91 5.19
CA THR A 66 1.59 1.61 6.01
C THR A 66 0.95 2.70 5.17
N LEU A 67 -0.38 2.66 5.04
CA LEU A 67 -1.18 3.71 4.42
C LEU A 67 -1.96 4.45 5.50
N THR A 68 -1.86 5.77 5.54
CA THR A 68 -2.53 6.65 6.48
C THR A 68 -3.40 7.65 5.71
N PRO A 69 -4.62 7.26 5.31
CA PRO A 69 -5.53 8.14 4.58
C PRO A 69 -5.80 9.45 5.31
N GLY A 70 -6.10 10.50 4.55
CA GLY A 70 -6.53 11.77 5.12
C GLY A 70 -7.95 11.69 5.69
N PRO A 71 -8.49 12.80 6.21
CA PRO A 71 -9.86 12.85 6.74
C PRO A 71 -10.94 12.41 5.75
N SER A 72 -10.67 12.51 4.44
CA SER A 72 -11.56 12.05 3.37
C SER A 72 -11.55 10.53 3.15
N GLY A 73 -10.68 9.78 3.84
CA GLY A 73 -10.48 8.34 3.62
C GLY A 73 -9.63 8.02 2.38
N THR A 74 -9.08 9.02 1.71
CA THR A 74 -8.29 8.89 0.47
C THR A 74 -6.82 9.22 0.72
N ILE A 75 -5.93 8.53 0.02
CA ILE A 75 -4.51 8.90 -0.09
C ILE A 75 -4.38 9.99 -1.16
N THR A 76 -4.07 11.20 -0.74
CA THR A 76 -3.92 12.40 -1.59
C THR A 76 -2.52 12.99 -1.56
N SER A 77 -1.63 12.46 -0.71
CA SER A 77 -0.26 12.94 -0.55
C SER A 77 0.74 11.78 -0.39
N PRO A 78 1.96 11.87 -0.96
CA PRO A 78 2.93 10.78 -0.95
C PRO A 78 3.46 10.39 0.43
N ASP A 79 3.37 11.27 1.43
CA ASP A 79 3.80 11.03 2.82
C ASP A 79 2.82 10.16 3.62
N GLN A 80 1.59 9.99 3.11
CA GLN A 80 0.57 9.10 3.63
C GLN A 80 0.82 7.62 3.30
N ALA A 81 1.84 7.33 2.50
CA ALA A 81 2.24 5.97 2.17
C ALA A 81 3.72 5.76 2.53
N ARG A 82 3.96 4.84 3.47
CA ARG A 82 5.30 4.54 3.98
C ARG A 82 5.60 3.06 3.83
N CYS A 83 6.84 2.72 3.54
CA CYS A 83 7.30 1.34 3.52
C CYS A 83 8.59 1.24 4.34
N THR A 84 8.72 0.16 5.11
CA THR A 84 9.91 -0.11 5.94
C THR A 84 11.08 -0.71 5.16
N CYS A 85 10.91 -1.06 3.87
CA CYS A 85 11.98 -1.68 3.10
C CYS A 85 13.12 -0.70 2.79
N LEU A 86 14.32 -1.23 2.55
CA LEU A 86 15.54 -0.45 2.30
C LEU A 86 15.49 0.46 1.06
N LEU A 87 14.55 0.23 0.13
CA LEU A 87 14.37 1.05 -1.06
C LEU A 87 13.38 2.21 -0.87
N SER A 88 12.85 2.38 0.35
CA SER A 88 11.95 3.47 0.68
C SER A 88 12.63 4.83 0.44
N PRO A 89 11.91 5.84 -0.09
CA PRO A 89 10.50 5.83 -0.47
C PRO A 89 10.23 5.24 -1.87
N ARG A 90 11.24 5.08 -2.72
CA ARG A 90 11.09 4.70 -4.14
C ARG A 90 11.09 3.18 -4.34
N CYS A 91 10.24 2.48 -3.58
CA CYS A 91 10.18 1.02 -3.60
C CYS A 91 8.95 0.48 -4.36
N LEU A 92 9.10 -0.76 -4.86
CA LEU A 92 8.03 -1.50 -5.53
C LEU A 92 6.83 -1.71 -4.59
N HIS A 93 7.07 -2.11 -3.34
CA HIS A 93 6.01 -2.43 -2.37
C HIS A 93 5.04 -1.27 -2.15
N ARG A 94 5.57 -0.07 -1.86
CA ARG A 94 4.74 1.12 -1.66
C ARG A 94 3.95 1.46 -2.91
N THR A 95 4.60 1.43 -4.07
CA THR A 95 3.95 1.78 -5.33
C THR A 95 2.86 0.78 -5.70
N ALA A 96 3.11 -0.51 -5.48
CA ALA A 96 2.13 -1.57 -5.73
C ALA A 96 0.94 -1.48 -4.77
N ALA A 97 1.17 -1.17 -3.48
CA ALA A 97 0.08 -0.94 -2.52
C ALA A 97 -0.79 0.28 -2.87
N LEU A 98 -0.23 1.28 -3.56
CA LEU A 98 -0.99 2.45 -4.05
C LEU A 98 -1.81 2.15 -5.31
N GLY A 99 -1.56 1.02 -5.97
CA GLY A 99 -2.25 0.62 -7.21
C GLY A 99 -3.09 -0.66 -7.08
N ALA A 100 -3.22 -1.22 -5.87
CA ALA A 100 -3.95 -2.45 -5.57
C ALA A 100 -5.40 -2.20 -5.15
#